data_AF-A0A3R9JSQ3-F1
#
_entry.id   AF-A0A3R9JSQ3-F1
#
_cell.length_a   1.000
_cell.length_b   1.000
_cell.length_c   1.000
_cell.angle_alpha   90.00
_cell.angle_beta   90.00
_cell.angle_gamma   90.00
#
_symmetry.space_group_name_H-M   'P 1'
#
loop_
_entity.id
_entity.type
_entity.pdbx_description
1 polymer ?
#
loop_
_entity_poly.entity_id
_entity_poly.type
_entity_poly.pdbx_seq_one_letter_code
_entity_poly.pdbx_strand_id
1 'polypeptide(L)'
;MTNIEYVNALLSINDVIYIDTSSLMNVQELRMFLDSYQQYFIKHNKKIIVTREVCLEIVKHLSSKIESKQFKAQRVIDLFKEFRDVFIFEDQNLNNLDAEKAFADSELLSRLTKEKTEFSQLLITNDKKLSVDAYSLNNLNSCLGKKISVCYISKNGLLQKGETNFGNQVINENNGVELENSNEEQVVSQISEGFKSKLLYSAGGIIIGVVLTKYIPKLMRFI
;
A
#
# COMPACT_ATOMS: atom_id res chain seq x y z
N MET A 1 17.65 14.00 -15.80
CA MET A 1 16.91 12.73 -16.00
C MET A 1 15.43 13.06 -16.02
N THR A 2 14.72 12.77 -17.10
CA THR A 2 13.26 12.89 -17.16
C THR A 2 12.61 11.79 -16.32
N ASN A 3 11.33 11.93 -15.95
CA ASN A 3 10.65 10.87 -15.20
C ASN A 3 10.50 9.57 -16.04
N ILE A 4 10.39 9.70 -17.37
CA ILE A 4 10.37 8.55 -18.29
C ILE A 4 11.71 7.80 -18.25
N GLU A 5 12.84 8.51 -18.30
CA GLU A 5 14.17 7.89 -18.18
C GLU A 5 14.32 7.18 -16.83
N TYR A 6 13.84 7.81 -15.75
CA TYR A 6 13.85 7.22 -14.42
C TYR A 6 13.03 5.93 -14.32
N VAL A 7 11.80 5.93 -14.84
CA VAL A 7 10.94 4.72 -14.89
C VAL A 7 11.59 3.63 -15.74
N ASN A 8 12.14 3.96 -16.91
CA ASN A 8 12.86 2.98 -17.73
C ASN A 8 14.04 2.36 -16.99
N ALA A 9 14.84 3.16 -16.27
CA ALA A 9 15.93 2.65 -15.46
C ALA A 9 15.41 1.71 -14.35
N LEU A 10 14.33 2.07 -13.66
CA LEU A 10 13.71 1.21 -12.64
C LEU A 10 13.21 -0.12 -13.21
N LEU A 11 12.55 -0.12 -14.37
CA LEU A 11 12.05 -1.34 -14.99
C LEU A 11 13.18 -2.26 -15.47
N SER A 12 14.31 -1.69 -15.92
CA SER A 12 15.48 -2.47 -16.34
C SER A 12 16.21 -3.14 -15.18
N ILE A 13 16.29 -2.49 -14.01
CA ILE A 13 17.13 -2.98 -12.89
C ILE A 13 16.39 -3.86 -11.89
N ASN A 14 15.05 -3.82 -11.86
CA ASN A 14 14.25 -4.60 -10.92
C ASN A 14 13.66 -5.82 -11.61
N ASP A 15 13.90 -7.00 -11.05
CA ASP A 15 13.39 -8.27 -11.53
C ASP A 15 11.88 -8.36 -11.32
N VAL A 16 11.42 -8.03 -10.11
CA VAL A 16 10.01 -8.09 -9.69
C VAL A 16 9.51 -6.72 -9.22
N ILE A 17 8.22 -6.48 -9.38
CA ILE A 17 7.57 -5.21 -9.05
C ILE A 17 6.30 -5.50 -8.26
N TYR A 18 6.21 -5.00 -7.04
CA TYR A 18 5.02 -5.10 -6.19
C TYR A 18 4.35 -3.73 -6.05
N ILE A 19 3.04 -3.77 -5.78
CA ILE A 19 2.27 -2.58 -5.41
C ILE A 19 1.44 -2.86 -4.17
N ASP A 20 1.39 -1.89 -3.28
CA ASP A 20 0.62 -1.94 -2.05
C ASP A 20 -0.80 -1.36 -2.23
N THR A 21 -1.72 -1.74 -1.34
CA THR A 21 -3.10 -1.25 -1.26
C THR A 21 -3.16 0.27 -1.17
N SER A 22 -2.25 0.92 -0.43
CA SER A 22 -2.23 2.38 -0.28
C SER A 22 -2.05 3.11 -1.63
N SER A 23 -1.19 2.59 -2.51
CA SER A 23 -1.00 3.11 -3.86
C SER A 23 -2.17 2.78 -4.77
N LEU A 24 -2.71 1.56 -4.66
CA LEU A 24 -3.88 1.17 -5.45
C LEU A 24 -5.09 2.07 -5.16
N MET A 25 -5.34 2.37 -3.89
CA MET A 25 -6.52 3.13 -3.43
C MET A 25 -6.41 4.65 -3.67
N ASN A 26 -5.30 5.14 -4.22
CA ASN A 26 -5.16 6.49 -4.77
C ASN A 26 -5.50 6.47 -6.27
N VAL A 27 -6.79 6.22 -6.55
CA VAL A 27 -7.32 5.87 -7.87
C VAL A 27 -6.94 6.87 -8.97
N GLN A 28 -7.01 8.17 -8.68
CA GLN A 28 -6.74 9.20 -9.68
C GLN A 28 -5.26 9.22 -10.06
N GLU A 29 -4.38 9.21 -9.06
CA GLU A 29 -2.94 9.15 -9.23
C GLU A 29 -2.50 7.85 -9.91
N LEU A 30 -3.10 6.72 -9.52
CA LEU A 30 -2.87 5.42 -10.15
C LEU A 30 -3.25 5.45 -11.63
N ARG A 31 -4.40 6.01 -11.99
CA ARG A 31 -4.79 6.16 -13.40
C ARG A 31 -3.76 6.96 -14.17
N MET A 32 -3.38 8.14 -13.68
CA MET A 32 -2.39 8.99 -14.34
C MET A 32 -1.03 8.28 -14.52
N PHE A 33 -0.62 7.50 -13.52
CA PHE A 33 0.55 6.64 -13.59
C PHE A 33 0.42 5.58 -14.70
N LEU A 34 -0.70 4.85 -14.75
CA LEU A 34 -0.92 3.80 -15.75
C LEU A 34 -0.99 4.38 -17.17
N ASP A 35 -1.72 5.48 -17.36
CA ASP A 35 -1.79 6.21 -18.63
C ASP A 35 -0.40 6.64 -19.12
N SER A 36 0.44 7.13 -18.20
CA SER A 36 1.78 7.64 -18.52
C SER A 36 2.79 6.53 -18.80
N TYR A 37 2.67 5.38 -18.14
CA TYR A 37 3.74 4.38 -18.11
C TYR A 37 3.42 2.99 -18.65
N GLN A 38 2.17 2.64 -18.93
CA GLN A 38 1.79 1.28 -19.38
C GLN A 38 2.65 0.76 -20.54
N GLN A 39 2.98 1.62 -21.51
CA GLN A 39 3.76 1.24 -22.69
C GLN A 39 5.19 0.83 -22.32
N TYR A 40 5.77 1.40 -21.26
CA TYR A 40 7.10 1.01 -20.80
C TYR A 40 7.08 -0.33 -20.06
N PHE A 41 6.06 -0.61 -19.25
CA PHE A 41 5.88 -1.93 -18.65
C PHE A 41 5.81 -3.04 -19.71
N ILE A 42 4.99 -2.82 -20.76
CA ILE A 42 4.87 -3.74 -21.90
C ILE A 42 6.21 -3.88 -22.63
N LYS A 43 6.88 -2.77 -22.94
CA LYS A 43 8.19 -2.78 -23.63
C LYS A 43 9.26 -3.56 -22.89
N HIS A 44 9.30 -3.47 -21.57
CA HIS A 44 10.26 -4.19 -20.72
C HIS A 44 9.81 -5.62 -20.38
N ASN A 45 8.65 -6.06 -20.86
CA ASN A 45 8.01 -7.31 -20.46
C ASN A 45 7.93 -7.43 -18.91
N LYS A 46 7.57 -6.34 -18.25
CA LYS A 46 7.39 -6.25 -16.80
C LYS A 46 5.92 -6.10 -16.46
N LYS A 47 5.52 -6.74 -15.37
CA LYS A 47 4.19 -6.60 -14.79
C LYS A 47 4.29 -6.24 -13.32
N ILE A 48 3.29 -5.53 -12.84
CA ILE A 48 3.09 -5.21 -11.43
C ILE A 48 2.34 -6.38 -10.79
N ILE A 49 2.97 -7.01 -9.80
CA ILE A 49 2.40 -8.10 -9.02
C ILE A 49 1.52 -7.49 -7.93
N VAL A 50 0.23 -7.82 -7.99
CA VAL A 50 -0.72 -7.60 -6.90
C VAL A 50 -0.75 -8.89 -6.10
N THR A 51 -0.09 -8.87 -4.95
CA THR A 51 0.07 -10.05 -4.09
C THR A 51 -1.28 -10.49 -3.52
N ARG A 52 -1.36 -11.75 -3.08
CA ARG A 52 -2.59 -12.32 -2.53
C ARG A 52 -3.19 -11.47 -1.42
N GLU A 53 -2.35 -10.98 -0.52
CA GLU A 53 -2.77 -10.19 0.64
C GLU A 53 -3.29 -8.81 0.24
N VAL A 54 -2.67 -8.19 -0.77
CA VAL A 54 -3.18 -6.95 -1.36
C VAL A 54 -4.52 -7.20 -2.06
N CYS A 55 -4.67 -8.32 -2.81
CA CYS A 55 -5.96 -8.72 -3.38
C CYS A 55 -7.04 -8.88 -2.29
N LEU A 56 -6.72 -9.53 -1.18
CA LEU A 56 -7.62 -9.69 -0.04
C LEU A 56 -8.04 -8.35 0.58
N GLU A 57 -7.12 -7.40 0.72
CA GLU A 57 -7.45 -6.06 1.21
C GLU A 57 -8.38 -5.28 0.28
N ILE A 58 -8.18 -5.40 -1.05
CA ILE A 58 -9.12 -4.83 -2.02
C ILE A 58 -10.51 -5.48 -1.88
N VAL A 59 -10.60 -6.81 -1.73
CA VAL A 59 -11.88 -7.52 -1.50
C VAL A 59 -12.55 -7.07 -0.20
N LYS A 60 -11.77 -6.91 0.88
CA LYS A 60 -12.23 -6.35 2.15
C LYS A 60 -12.81 -4.94 1.96
N HIS A 61 -12.18 -4.10 1.15
CA HIS A 61 -12.68 -2.76 0.86
C HIS A 61 -13.94 -2.74 -0.01
N LEU A 62 -14.08 -3.66 -0.99
CA LEU A 62 -15.32 -3.82 -1.76
C LEU A 62 -16.52 -4.16 -0.86
N SER A 63 -16.29 -4.91 0.21
CA SER A 63 -17.31 -5.27 1.21
C SER A 63 -17.43 -4.28 2.37
N SER A 64 -16.71 -3.15 2.32
CA SER A 64 -16.70 -2.17 3.40
C SER A 64 -18.04 -1.44 3.52
N LYS A 65 -18.47 -1.18 4.75
CA LYS A 65 -19.60 -0.28 5.04
C LYS A 65 -19.27 1.20 4.82
N ILE A 66 -17.98 1.53 4.63
CA ILE A 66 -17.52 2.89 4.36
C ILE A 66 -17.57 3.10 2.84
N GLU A 67 -18.54 3.89 2.38
CA GLU A 67 -18.81 4.14 0.96
C GLU A 67 -17.57 4.60 0.19
N SER A 68 -16.75 5.48 0.76
CA SER A 68 -15.54 5.98 0.11
C SER A 68 -14.50 4.88 -0.15
N LYS A 69 -14.36 3.90 0.76
CA LYS A 69 -13.46 2.74 0.57
C LYS A 69 -14.02 1.80 -0.48
N GLN A 70 -15.32 1.51 -0.43
CA GLN A 70 -15.99 0.67 -1.40
C GLN A 70 -15.89 1.26 -2.82
N PHE A 71 -16.18 2.56 -2.96
CA PHE A 71 -16.09 3.26 -4.23
C PHE A 71 -14.67 3.20 -4.81
N LYS A 72 -13.64 3.51 -4.00
CA LYS A 72 -12.25 3.43 -4.43
C LYS A 72 -11.87 2.01 -4.88
N ALA A 73 -12.21 0.99 -4.09
CA ALA A 73 -11.92 -0.39 -4.45
C ALA A 73 -12.62 -0.81 -5.76
N GLN A 74 -13.87 -0.38 -5.96
CA GLN A 74 -14.58 -0.64 -7.22
C GLN A 74 -13.87 0.00 -8.43
N ARG A 75 -13.38 1.24 -8.28
CA ARG A 75 -12.59 1.91 -9.33
C ARG A 75 -11.25 1.24 -9.59
N VAL A 76 -10.59 0.69 -8.56
CA VAL A 76 -9.37 -0.11 -8.72
C VAL A 76 -9.64 -1.35 -9.58
N ILE A 77 -10.76 -2.05 -9.36
CA ILE A 77 -11.16 -3.18 -10.21
C ILE A 77 -11.39 -2.75 -11.65
N ASP A 78 -11.96 -1.56 -11.88
CA ASP A 78 -12.16 -1.03 -13.23
C ASP A 78 -10.79 -0.75 -13.91
N LEU A 79 -9.82 -0.18 -13.18
CA LEU A 79 -8.45 0.02 -13.66
C LEU A 79 -7.73 -1.30 -13.95
N PHE A 80 -7.88 -2.32 -13.10
CA PHE A 80 -7.30 -3.64 -13.36
C PHE A 80 -7.80 -4.26 -14.67
N LYS A 81 -9.07 -4.06 -15.03
CA LYS A 81 -9.62 -4.54 -16.30
C LYS A 81 -9.09 -3.76 -17.49
N GLU A 82 -9.00 -2.44 -17.36
CA GLU A 82 -8.54 -1.54 -18.41
C GLU A 82 -7.05 -1.74 -18.72
N PHE A 83 -6.22 -1.89 -17.69
CA PHE A 83 -4.76 -2.04 -17.78
C PHE A 83 -4.29 -3.48 -17.51
N ARG A 84 -5.08 -4.48 -17.92
CA ARG A 84 -4.85 -5.90 -17.60
C ARG A 84 -3.45 -6.42 -17.99
N ASP A 85 -2.85 -5.85 -19.03
CA ASP A 85 -1.55 -6.29 -19.53
C ASP A 85 -0.38 -5.81 -18.65
N VAL A 86 -0.63 -4.84 -17.77
CA VAL A 86 0.34 -4.29 -16.82
C VAL A 86 0.35 -5.05 -15.49
N PHE A 87 -0.73 -5.76 -15.15
CA PHE A 87 -0.86 -6.45 -13.86
C PHE A 87 -0.78 -7.97 -13.97
N ILE A 88 -0.32 -8.58 -12.88
CA ILE A 88 -0.51 -10.01 -12.59
C ILE A 88 -1.03 -10.14 -11.16
N PHE A 89 -1.97 -11.07 -10.95
CA PHE A 89 -2.69 -11.24 -9.69
C PHE A 89 -2.35 -12.58 -9.07
N GLU A 90 -2.12 -12.60 -7.76
CA GLU A 90 -2.02 -13.80 -6.96
C GLU A 90 -3.34 -14.05 -6.21
N ASP A 91 -4.44 -14.11 -6.95
CA ASP A 91 -5.81 -14.17 -6.42
C ASP A 91 -6.34 -15.60 -6.22
N GLN A 92 -5.43 -16.56 -6.04
CA GLN A 92 -5.80 -17.94 -5.77
C GLN A 92 -6.37 -18.09 -4.35
N ASN A 93 -7.50 -18.80 -4.24
CA ASN A 93 -8.13 -19.15 -2.96
C ASN A 93 -8.46 -17.93 -2.07
N LEU A 94 -8.88 -16.82 -2.66
CA LEU A 94 -9.38 -15.67 -1.90
C LEU A 94 -10.69 -16.04 -1.20
N ASN A 95 -10.74 -15.82 0.11
CA ASN A 95 -11.95 -16.02 0.89
C ASN A 95 -12.12 -14.88 1.92
N ASN A 96 -13.36 -14.64 2.33
CA ASN A 96 -13.69 -13.51 3.21
C ASN A 96 -13.11 -13.66 4.62
N LEU A 97 -12.92 -14.89 5.11
CA LEU A 97 -12.33 -15.13 6.44
C LEU A 97 -10.86 -14.71 6.48
N ASP A 98 -10.12 -15.00 5.40
CA ASP A 98 -8.74 -14.57 5.23
C ASP A 98 -8.66 -13.07 4.98
N ALA A 99 -9.63 -12.49 4.26
CA ALA A 99 -9.68 -11.05 4.03
C ALA A 99 -9.83 -10.23 5.32
N GLU A 100 -10.55 -10.75 6.31
CA GLU A 100 -10.66 -10.10 7.63
C GLU A 100 -9.32 -10.06 8.37
N LYS A 101 -8.51 -11.12 8.22
CA LYS A 101 -7.20 -11.28 8.86
C LYS A 101 -6.04 -10.73 8.04
N ALA A 102 -6.26 -10.44 6.76
CA ALA A 102 -5.24 -9.97 5.85
C ALA A 102 -4.62 -8.66 6.35
N PHE A 103 -3.29 -8.63 6.36
CA PHE A 103 -2.48 -7.48 6.67
C PHE A 103 -1.37 -7.42 5.62
N ALA A 104 -1.58 -6.62 4.57
CA ALA A 104 -0.70 -6.60 3.42
C ALA A 104 0.73 -6.18 3.78
N ASP A 105 0.88 -5.19 4.66
CA ASP A 105 2.19 -4.64 5.04
C ASP A 105 3.17 -5.72 5.55
N SER A 106 2.74 -6.56 6.53
CA SER A 106 3.65 -7.57 7.11
C SER A 106 4.04 -8.64 6.11
N GLU A 107 3.09 -9.04 5.26
CA GLU A 107 3.30 -10.09 4.26
C GLU A 107 4.15 -9.58 3.10
N LEU A 108 3.96 -8.32 2.67
CA LEU A 108 4.85 -7.64 1.74
C LEU A 108 6.26 -7.53 2.30
N LEU A 109 6.45 -7.10 3.55
CA LEU A 109 7.77 -7.00 4.18
C LEU A 109 8.46 -8.37 4.31
N SER A 110 7.70 -9.39 4.72
CA SER A 110 8.17 -10.79 4.79
C SER A 110 8.63 -11.27 3.42
N ARG A 111 7.83 -11.02 2.39
CA ARG A 111 8.14 -11.39 1.00
C ARG A 111 9.37 -10.68 0.47
N LEU A 112 9.43 -9.35 0.60
CA LEU A 112 10.59 -8.55 0.22
C LEU A 112 11.87 -9.07 0.89
N THR A 113 11.79 -9.42 2.18
CA THR A 113 12.92 -9.98 2.93
C THR A 113 13.37 -11.34 2.40
N LYS A 114 12.42 -12.21 2.04
CA LYS A 114 12.71 -13.55 1.52
C LYS A 114 13.27 -13.50 0.10
N GLU A 115 12.61 -12.77 -0.79
CA GLU A 115 12.90 -12.76 -2.23
C GLU A 115 14.12 -11.92 -2.60
N LYS A 116 14.55 -10.98 -1.75
CA LYS A 116 15.77 -10.20 -2.03
C LYS A 116 17.04 -11.05 -2.06
N THR A 117 16.99 -12.29 -1.60
CA THR A 117 18.11 -13.23 -1.74
C THR A 117 18.38 -13.56 -3.21
N GLU A 118 17.38 -13.50 -4.07
CA GLU A 118 17.45 -13.90 -5.47
C GLU A 118 17.18 -12.74 -6.44
N PHE A 119 16.19 -11.89 -6.14
CA PHE A 119 15.64 -10.91 -7.08
C PHE A 119 15.86 -9.47 -6.62
N SER A 120 16.21 -8.57 -7.54
CA SER A 120 16.05 -7.13 -7.30
C SER A 120 14.57 -6.76 -7.38
N GLN A 121 14.10 -5.89 -6.50
CA GLN A 121 12.66 -5.69 -6.29
C GLN A 121 12.31 -4.22 -6.27
N LEU A 122 11.18 -3.86 -6.86
CA LEU A 122 10.56 -2.54 -6.73
C LEU A 122 9.26 -2.66 -5.93
N LEU A 123 9.17 -1.96 -4.79
CA LEU A 123 7.91 -1.73 -4.11
C LEU A 123 7.35 -0.35 -4.49
N ILE A 124 6.11 -0.31 -4.96
CA ILE A 124 5.32 0.91 -5.15
C ILE A 124 4.33 1.03 -3.97
N THR A 125 4.56 1.99 -3.08
CA THR A 125 3.67 2.26 -1.95
C THR A 125 3.55 3.76 -1.70
N ASN A 126 2.35 4.21 -1.32
CA ASN A 126 2.09 5.56 -0.85
C ASN A 126 2.01 5.63 0.68
N ASP A 127 2.14 4.49 1.37
CA ASP A 127 2.34 4.44 2.82
C ASP A 127 3.79 4.74 3.16
N LYS A 128 3.99 5.83 3.91
CA LYS A 128 5.32 6.30 4.31
C LYS A 128 6.02 5.34 5.26
N LYS A 129 5.28 4.69 6.16
CA LYS A 129 5.87 3.75 7.13
C LYS A 129 6.34 2.51 6.42
N LEU A 130 5.48 1.93 5.57
CA LEU A 130 5.87 0.79 4.74
C LEU A 130 7.04 1.14 3.82
N SER A 131 7.08 2.35 3.26
CA SER A 131 8.20 2.82 2.44
C SER A 131 9.53 2.78 3.21
N VAL A 132 9.56 3.33 4.43
CA VAL A 132 10.77 3.35 5.26
C VAL A 132 11.15 1.93 5.68
N ASP A 133 10.19 1.14 6.15
CA ASP A 133 10.43 -0.23 6.61
C ASP A 133 10.99 -1.10 5.48
N ALA A 134 10.36 -1.06 4.30
CA ALA A 134 10.82 -1.80 3.13
C ALA A 134 12.21 -1.36 2.66
N TYR A 135 12.51 -0.06 2.69
CA TYR A 135 13.83 0.43 2.31
C TYR A 135 14.90 0.01 3.33
N SER A 136 14.55 -0.02 4.62
CA SER A 136 15.46 -0.42 5.70
C SER A 136 15.94 -1.86 5.58
N LEU A 137 15.19 -2.73 4.89
CA LEU A 137 15.58 -4.12 4.60
C LEU A 137 16.88 -4.22 3.79
N ASN A 138 17.28 -3.16 3.09
CA ASN A 138 18.57 -3.09 2.39
C ASN A 138 19.77 -2.97 3.36
N ASN A 139 19.54 -2.58 4.61
CA ASN A 139 20.57 -2.32 5.62
C ASN A 139 20.70 -3.47 6.64
N LEU A 140 20.08 -4.62 6.38
CA LEU A 140 20.17 -5.79 7.26
C LEU A 140 21.52 -6.48 7.11
N ASN A 141 22.26 -6.61 8.22
CA ASN A 141 23.55 -7.30 8.23
C ASN A 141 23.41 -8.83 8.10
N SER A 142 22.37 -9.40 8.73
CA SER A 142 22.16 -10.86 8.76
C SER A 142 21.45 -11.40 7.52
N CYS A 143 20.75 -10.52 6.79
CA CYS A 143 20.03 -10.86 5.58
C CYS A 143 20.59 -9.96 4.48
N LEU A 144 21.67 -10.38 3.82
CA LEU A 144 22.19 -9.70 2.62
C LEU A 144 21.39 -10.10 1.39
N GLY A 145 21.55 -9.39 0.28
CA GLY A 145 20.84 -9.71 -0.95
C GLY A 145 20.87 -8.60 -2.00
N LYS A 146 20.07 -8.80 -3.04
CA LYS A 146 19.74 -7.82 -4.06
C LYS A 146 19.01 -6.62 -3.47
N LYS A 147 19.08 -5.51 -4.21
CA LYS A 147 18.52 -4.22 -3.79
C LYS A 147 17.00 -4.21 -3.88
N ILE A 148 16.36 -3.62 -2.88
CA ILE A 148 14.96 -3.24 -2.88
C ILE A 148 14.87 -1.74 -3.18
N SER A 149 14.32 -1.40 -4.34
CA SER A 149 13.92 -0.04 -4.71
C SER A 149 12.53 0.24 -4.13
N VAL A 150 12.32 1.44 -3.59
CA VAL A 150 11.01 1.86 -3.06
C VAL A 150 10.60 3.16 -3.72
N CYS A 151 9.39 3.21 -4.26
CA CYS A 151 8.82 4.36 -4.94
C CYS A 151 7.38 4.62 -4.49
N TYR A 152 6.92 5.84 -4.72
CA TYR A 152 5.52 6.22 -4.54
C TYR A 152 4.98 6.91 -5.80
N ILE A 153 3.66 6.87 -5.97
CA ILE A 153 2.98 7.60 -7.05
C ILE A 153 2.63 9.01 -6.53
N SER A 154 3.18 10.03 -7.17
CA SER A 154 2.89 11.43 -6.81
C SER A 154 1.48 11.86 -7.24
N LYS A 155 1.03 13.03 -6.76
CA LYS A 155 -0.27 13.62 -7.12
C LYS A 155 -0.48 13.80 -8.63
N ASN A 156 0.61 13.88 -9.40
CA ASN A 156 0.58 14.04 -10.85
C ASN A 156 0.77 12.70 -11.60
N GLY A 157 0.63 11.57 -10.92
CA GLY A 157 0.85 10.23 -11.50
C GLY A 157 2.31 9.88 -11.76
N LEU A 158 3.27 10.76 -11.47
CA LEU A 158 4.70 10.48 -11.68
C LEU A 158 5.23 9.54 -10.60
N LEU A 159 6.08 8.59 -11.00
CA LEU A 159 6.79 7.71 -10.05
C LEU A 159 7.98 8.45 -9.44
N GLN A 160 8.08 8.47 -8.13
CA GLN A 160 9.17 9.13 -7.40
C GLN A 160 9.76 8.20 -6.35
N LYS A 161 11.03 8.43 -5.99
CA LYS A 161 11.69 7.67 -4.93
C LYS A 161 10.94 7.83 -3.60
N GLY A 162 10.67 6.72 -2.91
CA GLY A 162 10.01 6.67 -1.61
C GLY A 162 10.80 7.38 -0.51
N GLU A 163 10.11 7.76 0.55
CA GLU A 163 10.76 8.23 1.78
C GLU A 163 11.56 7.08 2.40
N THR A 164 12.84 7.35 2.69
CA THR A 164 13.77 6.33 3.21
C THR A 164 14.13 6.53 4.68
N ASN A 165 13.73 7.66 5.27
CA ASN A 165 14.04 8.01 6.66
C ASN A 165 12.76 8.59 7.32
N PHE A 166 12.48 8.21 8.56
CA PHE A 166 11.53 8.93 9.41
C PHE A 166 12.16 10.25 9.87
N GLY A 167 11.99 11.31 9.08
CA GLY A 167 12.34 12.67 9.47
C GLY A 167 13.84 12.97 9.56
N ASN A 168 14.35 13.70 8.56
CA ASN A 168 15.12 14.89 8.89
C ASN A 168 14.22 16.07 8.52
N GLN A 169 13.33 16.47 9.44
CA GLN A 169 13.02 17.89 9.48
C GLN A 169 14.35 18.55 9.84
N VAL A 170 14.93 19.25 8.86
CA VAL A 170 16.03 20.16 9.12
C VAL A 170 15.47 21.21 10.09
N ILE A 171 15.77 21.04 11.37
CA ILE A 171 15.83 22.16 12.28
C ILE A 171 16.93 23.03 11.66
N ASN A 172 16.53 24.16 11.06
CA ASN A 172 17.47 25.18 10.68
C ASN A 172 18.14 25.66 11.97
N GLU A 173 19.35 25.17 12.21
CA GLU A 173 20.32 25.80 13.09
C GLU A 173 20.59 27.20 12.54
N ASN A 174 19.91 28.18 13.11
CA ASN A 174 20.34 29.58 13.22
C ASN A 174 19.26 30.34 14.00
N ASN A 175 19.40 30.34 15.33
CA ASN A 175 19.41 31.57 16.12
C ASN A 175 19.98 31.24 17.49
N GLY A 176 21.06 31.96 17.83
CA GLY A 176 21.90 31.73 18.98
C GLY A 176 21.20 31.92 20.32
N VAL A 177 21.75 31.17 21.27
CA VAL A 177 21.68 31.22 22.73
C VAL A 177 21.23 32.55 23.35
N GLU A 178 20.25 32.46 24.24
CA GLU A 178 20.30 33.10 25.56
C GLU A 178 19.79 32.10 26.61
N LEU A 179 20.58 31.96 27.67
CA LEU A 179 20.41 31.05 28.81
C LEU A 179 19.65 31.74 29.94
N GLU A 180 19.18 30.93 30.90
CA GLU A 180 18.61 31.27 32.22
C GLU A 180 17.08 31.54 32.26
N ASN A 181 16.28 31.00 33.18
CA ASN A 181 16.51 30.33 34.45
C ASN A 181 15.42 29.28 34.76
N SER A 182 15.80 28.30 35.57
CA SER A 182 14.96 27.37 36.32
C SER A 182 13.86 28.08 37.12
N ASN A 183 12.66 27.46 37.22
CA ASN A 183 11.86 27.38 38.45
C ASN A 183 10.71 26.37 38.31
N GLU A 184 10.74 25.39 39.23
CA GLU A 184 9.66 24.88 40.08
C GLU A 184 8.33 24.31 39.50
N GLU A 185 8.19 23.01 39.73
CA GLU A 185 7.08 22.27 40.38
C GLU A 185 5.60 22.43 39.98
N GLN A 186 5.04 21.23 39.67
CA GLN A 186 3.75 20.65 40.08
C GLN A 186 2.44 21.43 39.87
N VAL A 187 1.47 20.80 39.17
CA VAL A 187 0.14 20.45 39.74
C VAL A 187 -0.46 19.25 38.96
N VAL A 188 -0.87 18.24 39.73
CA VAL A 188 -1.70 17.09 39.33
C VAL A 188 -3.18 17.43 39.52
N SER A 189 -4.04 17.04 38.56
CA SER A 189 -5.43 16.54 38.77
C SER A 189 -5.97 16.11 37.39
N GLN A 190 -6.21 14.82 37.08
CA GLN A 190 -7.30 13.90 37.46
C GLN A 190 -8.72 14.33 37.04
N ILE A 191 -9.52 13.29 36.72
CA ILE A 191 -10.97 13.22 36.36
C ILE A 191 -11.18 13.17 34.83
N SER A 192 -11.86 12.20 34.21
CA SER A 192 -12.64 11.03 34.65
C SER A 192 -12.89 10.08 33.48
N GLU A 193 -13.06 8.80 33.82
CA GLU A 193 -13.52 7.67 33.02
C GLU A 193 -14.85 7.89 32.27
N GLY A 194 -15.03 7.07 31.23
CA GLY A 194 -16.29 6.34 31.02
C GLY A 194 -16.89 6.44 29.62
N PHE A 195 -16.80 5.36 28.82
CA PHE A 195 -17.98 4.78 28.17
C PHE A 195 -17.67 3.37 27.64
N LYS A 196 -18.07 2.36 28.43
CA LYS A 196 -18.42 1.02 27.93
C LYS A 196 -19.88 1.08 27.51
N SER A 197 -20.21 0.58 26.33
CA SER A 197 -21.54 0.02 26.08
C SER A 197 -21.45 -1.25 25.24
N LYS A 198 -21.94 -2.34 25.86
CA LYS A 198 -22.40 -3.56 25.21
C LYS A 198 -23.66 -3.23 24.40
N LEU A 199 -23.80 -3.81 23.22
CA LEU A 199 -25.11 -3.94 22.58
C LEU A 199 -25.30 -5.37 22.07
N LEU A 200 -26.09 -6.13 22.84
CA LEU A 200 -26.81 -7.32 22.39
C LEU A 200 -28.26 -6.87 22.16
N TYR A 201 -28.76 -7.03 20.94
CA TYR A 201 -30.20 -7.16 20.70
C TYR A 201 -30.48 -8.21 19.62
N SER A 202 -31.56 -8.91 19.90
CA SER A 202 -32.13 -10.12 19.34
C SER A 202 -32.82 -9.96 17.98
N ALA A 203 -32.91 -11.09 17.29
CA ALA A 203 -33.97 -11.55 16.37
C ALA A 203 -34.86 -10.49 15.69
N GLY A 204 -34.68 -10.35 14.37
CA GLY A 204 -35.57 -9.65 13.45
C GLY A 204 -34.98 -9.69 12.05
N GLY A 205 -35.19 -10.79 11.33
CA GLY A 205 -34.62 -11.00 10.00
C GLY A 205 -35.23 -10.08 8.94
N ILE A 206 -34.38 -9.46 8.13
CA ILE A 206 -34.71 -8.95 6.78
C ILE A 206 -33.45 -8.99 5.91
N ILE A 207 -33.42 -9.95 4.98
CA ILE A 207 -32.98 -9.81 3.58
C ILE A 207 -31.67 -9.00 3.33
N ILE A 208 -30.51 -9.64 3.54
CA ILE A 208 -29.25 -9.23 2.85
C ILE A 208 -28.68 -10.42 2.03
N GLY A 209 -29.48 -11.48 1.85
CA GLY A 209 -29.07 -12.72 1.17
C GLY A 209 -29.15 -12.70 -0.37
N VAL A 210 -29.62 -11.63 -1.02
CA VAL A 210 -29.93 -11.66 -2.47
C VAL A 210 -29.10 -10.70 -3.31
N VAL A 211 -28.31 -9.79 -2.72
CA VAL A 211 -27.43 -8.88 -3.50
C VAL A 211 -25.97 -9.36 -3.55
N LEU A 212 -25.55 -10.22 -2.62
CA LEU A 212 -24.15 -10.67 -2.53
C LEU A 212 -23.77 -11.80 -3.51
N THR A 213 -24.73 -12.48 -4.13
CA THR A 213 -24.45 -13.55 -5.11
C THR A 213 -24.21 -13.04 -6.54
N LYS A 214 -24.43 -11.74 -6.83
CA LYS A 214 -24.31 -11.21 -8.19
C LYS A 214 -22.94 -10.61 -8.55
N TYR A 215 -22.10 -10.29 -7.56
CA TYR A 215 -20.82 -9.61 -7.80
C TYR A 215 -19.57 -10.38 -7.34
N ILE A 216 -19.73 -11.55 -6.72
CA ILE A 216 -18.62 -12.44 -6.38
C ILE A 216 -18.26 -13.42 -7.50
N PRO A 217 -19.16 -13.93 -8.37
CA PRO A 217 -18.74 -14.81 -9.45
C PRO A 217 -18.37 -13.99 -10.69
N LYS A 218 -17.35 -13.13 -10.62
CA LYS A 218 -16.74 -12.50 -11.81
C LYS A 218 -15.37 -11.81 -11.63
N LEU A 219 -14.63 -12.09 -10.54
CA LEU A 219 -13.16 -11.99 -10.61
C LEU A 219 -12.58 -13.26 -11.27
N MET A 220 -13.17 -14.43 -11.00
CA MET A 220 -12.76 -15.74 -11.54
C MET A 220 -13.27 -16.09 -12.96
N ARG A 221 -13.60 -15.12 -13.81
CA ARG A 221 -13.97 -15.41 -15.22
C ARG A 221 -12.97 -14.90 -16.26
N PHE A 222 -11.84 -14.37 -15.80
CA PHE A 222 -10.78 -13.84 -16.66
C PHE A 222 -9.36 -14.17 -16.16
N ILE A 223 -9.21 -15.23 -15.36
CA ILE A 223 -7.95 -15.99 -15.27
C ILE A 223 -8.05 -17.12 -16.28
#